data_AF-A0A1G6GGD1-F1
#
_entry.id   AF-A0A1G6GGD1-F1
#
_cell.length_a   1.000
_cell.length_b   1.000
_cell.length_c   1.000
_cell.angle_alpha   90.00
_cell.angle_beta   90.00
_cell.angle_gamma   90.00
#
_symmetry.space_group_name_H-M   'P 1'
#
loop_
_entity.id
_entity.type
_entity.pdbx_description
1 polymer ?
#
loop_
_entity_poly.entity_id
_entity_poly.type
_entity_poly.pdbx_seq_one_letter_code
_entity_poly.pdbx_strand_id
1 'polypeptide(L)'
;MERETTHWEGTILSIATDIASLKIMADVFQTADTKAIFTKTAHSLVQTVPYIDWIGIYICEGTETKLVAASCFQDDLRKSHMNELTCPIYNCDDQKIGLMIVRTKQVDAFDPTDRTTLETIAAAIGHDVTLSSL
;
A
#
# COMPACT_ATOMS: atom_id res chain seq x y z
N MET A 1 25.15 11.15 -37.74
CA MET A 1 25.48 9.89 -37.03
C MET A 1 24.90 10.04 -35.63
N GLU A 2 23.62 9.71 -35.52
CA GLU A 2 22.86 9.74 -34.26
C GLU A 2 23.35 8.64 -33.34
N ARG A 3 23.46 8.95 -32.05
CA ARG A 3 23.19 8.00 -30.96
C ARG A 3 22.47 8.76 -29.86
N GLU A 4 21.15 8.77 -29.95
CA GLU A 4 20.25 8.98 -28.83
C GLU A 4 20.52 7.90 -27.78
N THR A 5 20.93 8.31 -26.58
CA THR A 5 20.96 7.44 -25.40
C THR A 5 19.58 7.49 -24.76
N THR A 6 18.81 6.44 -24.99
CA THR A 6 17.43 6.28 -24.55
C THR A 6 17.29 6.19 -23.02
N HIS A 7 16.46 7.08 -22.49
CA HIS A 7 15.89 7.15 -21.16
C HIS A 7 14.80 6.06 -20.98
N TRP A 8 15.06 5.00 -20.21
CA TRP A 8 14.07 3.91 -19.96
C TRP A 8 14.11 3.28 -18.56
N GLU A 9 14.38 4.04 -17.50
CA GLU A 9 14.22 3.54 -16.11
C GLU A 9 12.95 4.05 -15.40
N GLY A 10 12.27 5.07 -15.94
CA GLY A 10 11.07 5.67 -15.31
C GLY A 10 9.72 5.01 -15.62
N THR A 11 9.66 4.04 -16.54
CA THR A 11 8.37 3.49 -17.02
C THR A 11 8.01 2.13 -16.40
N ILE A 12 9.00 1.36 -15.95
CA ILE A 12 8.76 0.00 -15.41
C ILE A 12 8.18 0.08 -13.99
N LEU A 13 8.58 1.07 -13.19
CA LEU A 13 8.08 1.29 -11.82
C LEU A 13 6.56 1.53 -11.79
N SER A 14 6.05 2.37 -12.72
CA SER A 14 4.61 2.64 -12.86
C SER A 14 3.81 1.36 -13.09
N ILE A 15 4.26 0.52 -14.02
CA ILE A 15 3.52 -0.68 -14.46
C ILE A 15 3.39 -1.71 -13.34
N ALA A 16 4.43 -1.92 -12.53
CA ALA A 16 4.39 -2.88 -11.43
C ALA A 16 3.37 -2.45 -10.36
N THR A 17 3.36 -1.17 -10.01
CA THR A 17 2.45 -0.61 -9.01
C THR A 17 1.02 -0.51 -9.55
N ASP A 18 0.85 -0.24 -10.85
CA ASP A 18 -0.45 -0.26 -11.55
C ASP A 18 -1.04 -1.67 -11.62
N ILE A 19 -0.21 -2.69 -11.89
CA ILE A 19 -0.63 -4.11 -11.88
C ILE A 19 -0.98 -4.58 -10.47
N ALA A 20 -0.21 -4.16 -9.45
CA ALA A 20 -0.55 -4.43 -8.06
C ALA A 20 -1.90 -3.79 -7.69
N SER A 21 -2.11 -2.54 -8.10
CA SER A 21 -3.36 -1.81 -7.90
C SER A 21 -4.54 -2.50 -8.58
N LEU A 22 -4.39 -2.95 -9.83
CA LEU A 22 -5.43 -3.69 -10.55
C LEU A 22 -5.79 -5.03 -9.90
N LYS A 23 -4.80 -5.77 -9.38
CA LYS A 23 -5.02 -7.03 -8.65
C LYS A 23 -5.73 -6.79 -7.33
N ILE A 24 -5.34 -5.75 -6.60
CA ILE A 24 -5.98 -5.33 -5.36
C ILE A 24 -7.44 -4.95 -5.64
N MET A 25 -7.70 -4.12 -6.65
CA MET A 25 -9.07 -3.74 -7.05
C MET A 25 -9.90 -4.96 -7.46
N ALA A 26 -9.33 -5.91 -8.20
CA ALA A 26 -10.04 -7.13 -8.58
C ALA A 26 -10.40 -8.02 -7.38
N ASP A 27 -9.55 -8.08 -6.35
CA ASP A 27 -9.79 -8.83 -5.12
C ASP A 27 -10.79 -8.14 -4.18
N VAL A 28 -10.75 -6.81 -4.13
CA VAL A 28 -11.70 -5.91 -3.46
C VAL A 28 -13.13 -6.20 -3.96
N PHE A 29 -13.33 -6.20 -5.28
CA PHE A 29 -14.66 -6.46 -5.87
C PHE A 29 -15.17 -7.92 -5.78
N GLN A 30 -14.33 -8.88 -5.39
CA GLN A 30 -14.69 -10.31 -5.35
C GLN A 30 -14.89 -10.89 -3.94
N THR A 31 -14.55 -10.19 -2.86
CA THR A 31 -14.59 -10.77 -1.50
C THR A 31 -15.32 -9.90 -0.48
N ALA A 32 -16.21 -10.52 0.31
CA ALA A 32 -17.00 -9.85 1.34
C ALA A 32 -16.28 -9.72 2.70
N ASP A 33 -14.97 -10.05 2.78
CA ASP A 33 -14.18 -10.01 4.02
C ASP A 33 -13.08 -8.96 3.90
N THR A 34 -13.31 -7.80 4.51
CA THR A 34 -12.38 -6.66 4.60
C THR A 34 -10.99 -7.07 5.09
N LYS A 35 -10.89 -8.06 5.98
CA LYS A 35 -9.60 -8.54 6.50
C LYS A 35 -8.81 -9.31 5.44
N ALA A 36 -9.51 -10.06 4.57
CA ALA A 36 -8.90 -10.76 3.46
C ALA A 36 -8.34 -9.77 2.43
N ILE A 37 -9.08 -8.69 2.13
CA ILE A 37 -8.63 -7.59 1.26
C ILE A 37 -7.33 -6.99 1.80
N PHE A 38 -7.31 -6.57 3.07
CA PHE A 38 -6.12 -5.95 3.67
C PHE A 38 -4.91 -6.89 3.66
N THR A 39 -5.12 -8.17 3.97
CA THR A 39 -4.05 -9.19 3.97
C THR A 39 -3.49 -9.39 2.57
N LYS A 40 -4.35 -9.49 1.55
CA LYS A 40 -3.93 -9.61 0.15
C LYS A 40 -3.20 -8.37 -0.34
N THR A 41 -3.68 -7.17 -0.01
CA THR A 41 -3.00 -5.91 -0.33
C THR A 41 -1.59 -5.89 0.26
N ALA A 42 -1.45 -6.22 1.55
CA ALA A 42 -0.17 -6.23 2.22
C ALA A 42 0.83 -7.21 1.57
N HIS A 43 0.41 -8.44 1.30
CA HIS A 43 1.28 -9.42 0.63
C HIS A 43 1.59 -9.03 -0.82
N SER A 44 0.60 -8.57 -1.58
CA SER A 44 0.77 -8.27 -3.00
C SER A 44 1.75 -7.12 -3.23
N LEU A 45 1.71 -6.09 -2.37
CA LEU A 45 2.63 -4.96 -2.49
C LEU A 45 4.09 -5.37 -2.24
N VAL A 46 4.37 -6.14 -1.19
CA VAL A 46 5.74 -6.64 -0.93
C VAL A 46 6.20 -7.62 -2.02
N GLN A 47 5.30 -8.44 -2.56
CA GLN A 47 5.64 -9.38 -3.63
C GLN A 47 5.87 -8.71 -4.98
N THR A 48 5.23 -7.57 -5.24
CA THR A 48 5.23 -6.93 -6.57
C THR A 48 6.17 -5.73 -6.65
N VAL A 49 6.48 -5.09 -5.52
CA VAL A 49 7.30 -3.87 -5.46
C VAL A 49 8.63 -4.17 -4.75
N PRO A 50 9.74 -4.38 -5.49
CA PRO A 50 10.97 -4.96 -4.94
C PRO A 50 11.67 -4.14 -3.85
N TYR A 51 11.39 -2.83 -3.77
CA TYR A 51 11.97 -1.94 -2.77
C TYR A 51 11.09 -1.82 -1.52
N ILE A 52 9.88 -2.40 -1.50
CA ILE A 52 9.07 -2.47 -0.28
C ILE A 52 9.46 -3.73 0.50
N ASP A 53 10.04 -3.55 1.68
CA ASP A 53 10.43 -4.66 2.57
C ASP A 53 9.31 -5.04 3.55
N TRP A 54 8.46 -4.08 3.92
CA TRP A 54 7.35 -4.33 4.83
C TRP A 54 6.19 -3.39 4.61
N ILE A 55 4.98 -3.88 4.87
CA ILE A 55 3.77 -3.06 4.90
C ILE A 55 2.85 -3.53 6.03
N GLY A 56 2.17 -2.58 6.66
CA GLY A 56 1.15 -2.84 7.66
C GLY A 56 -0.04 -1.90 7.49
N ILE A 57 -1.23 -2.45 7.67
CA ILE A 57 -2.48 -1.72 7.68
C ILE A 57 -3.00 -1.70 9.11
N TYR A 58 -3.19 -0.49 9.62
CA TYR A 58 -3.75 -0.23 10.94
C TYR A 58 -5.13 0.40 10.80
N ILE A 59 -6.08 -0.04 11.61
CA ILE A 59 -7.44 0.51 11.67
C ILE A 59 -7.68 1.15 13.02
N CYS A 60 -8.35 2.29 13.01
CA CYS A 60 -8.75 3.02 14.19
C CYS A 60 -10.01 2.38 14.78
N GLU A 61 -9.93 1.89 16.01
CA GLU A 61 -11.05 1.39 16.80
C GLU A 61 -11.18 2.27 18.05
N GLY A 62 -12.05 3.28 17.97
CA GLY A 62 -12.18 4.29 19.02
C GLY A 62 -10.90 5.13 19.14
N THR A 63 -10.26 5.07 20.31
CA THR A 63 -8.98 5.78 20.58
C THR A 63 -7.75 4.94 20.24
N GLU A 64 -7.92 3.65 19.94
CA GLU A 64 -6.81 2.75 19.66
C GLU A 64 -6.62 2.56 18.15
N THR A 65 -5.39 2.26 17.76
CA THR A 65 -5.04 1.93 16.37
C THR A 65 -4.44 0.52 16.37
N LYS A 66 -5.13 -0.42 15.71
CA LYS A 66 -4.77 -1.85 15.73
C LYS A 66 -4.21 -2.28 14.38
N LEU A 67 -3.12 -3.03 14.40
CA LEU A 67 -2.57 -3.67 13.21
C LEU A 67 -3.49 -4.83 12.79
N VAL A 68 -4.19 -4.67 11.67
CA VAL A 68 -5.18 -5.66 11.19
C VAL A 68 -4.64 -6.55 10.07
N ALA A 69 -3.63 -6.08 9.33
CA ALA A 69 -2.92 -6.82 8.30
C ALA A 69 -1.47 -6.35 8.20
N ALA A 70 -0.55 -7.26 7.91
CA ALA A 70 0.85 -6.96 7.64
C ALA A 70 1.46 -8.00 6.72
N SER A 71 2.51 -7.64 5.98
CA SER A 71 3.30 -8.63 5.24
C SER A 71 4.11 -9.54 6.17
N CYS A 72 4.42 -9.07 7.37
CA CYS A 72 5.01 -9.85 8.46
C CYS A 72 4.55 -9.25 9.80
N PHE A 73 3.91 -10.05 10.65
CA PHE A 73 3.46 -9.57 11.97
C PHE A 73 4.56 -9.66 13.03
N GLN A 74 5.53 -10.55 12.83
CA GLN A 74 6.61 -10.83 13.78
C GLN A 74 7.73 -9.79 13.72
N ASP A 75 8.00 -9.25 12.52
CA ASP A 75 9.03 -8.25 12.28
C ASP A 75 8.49 -7.17 11.35
N ASP A 76 8.31 -5.98 11.90
CA ASP A 76 7.81 -4.83 11.18
C ASP A 76 8.92 -3.84 10.77
N LEU A 77 10.18 -4.21 10.97
CA LEU A 77 11.35 -3.42 10.61
C LEU A 77 11.44 -2.05 11.30
N ARG A 78 10.70 -1.78 12.39
CA ARG A 78 10.78 -0.51 13.14
C ARG A 78 12.21 -0.09 13.51
N LYS A 79 13.10 -1.06 13.74
CA LYS A 79 14.49 -0.82 14.17
C LYS A 79 15.51 -0.83 13.02
N SER A 80 15.11 -1.18 11.81
CA SER A 80 16.03 -1.48 10.70
C SER A 80 15.60 -0.93 9.35
N HIS A 81 14.45 -0.27 9.25
CA HIS A 81 14.06 0.45 8.04
C HIS A 81 14.93 1.70 7.87
N MET A 82 15.19 2.06 6.63
CA MET A 82 15.91 3.29 6.25
C MET A 82 14.94 4.39 5.82
N ASN A 83 13.75 4.02 5.33
CA ASN A 83 12.72 4.98 4.93
C ASN A 83 11.31 4.40 5.20
N GLU A 84 10.33 5.27 5.38
CA GLU A 84 8.94 4.95 5.67
C GLU A 84 7.98 5.92 4.96
N LEU A 85 6.92 5.38 4.37
CA LEU A 85 5.74 6.14 3.96
C LEU A 85 4.55 5.78 4.83
N THR A 86 3.84 6.81 5.28
CA THR A 86 2.56 6.67 5.97
C THR A 86 1.47 7.28 5.10
N CYS A 87 0.48 6.47 4.72
CA CYS A 87 -0.67 6.84 3.91
C CYS A 87 -1.95 6.70 4.76
N PRO A 88 -2.66 7.79 5.07
CA PRO A 88 -3.92 7.70 5.80
C PRO A 88 -5.00 6.99 4.97
N ILE A 89 -5.86 6.22 5.66
CA ILE A 89 -7.02 5.55 5.07
C ILE A 89 -8.26 6.31 5.50
N TYR A 90 -9.05 6.78 4.54
CA TYR A 90 -10.31 7.48 4.75
C TYR A 90 -11.48 6.64 4.25
N ASN A 91 -12.62 6.73 4.95
CA ASN A 91 -13.88 6.17 4.46
C ASN A 91 -14.58 7.15 3.48
N CYS A 92 -15.75 6.79 2.99
CA CYS A 92 -16.52 7.63 2.06
C CYS A 92 -16.99 8.97 2.66
N ASP A 93 -17.03 9.08 3.99
CA ASP A 93 -17.42 10.29 4.72
C ASP A 93 -16.20 11.20 5.02
N ASP A 94 -15.06 10.94 4.38
CA ASP A 94 -13.78 11.64 4.60
C ASP A 94 -13.28 11.53 6.06
N GLN A 95 -13.75 10.52 6.79
CA GLN A 95 -13.28 10.22 8.14
C GLN A 95 -12.07 9.31 8.06
N LYS A 96 -11.00 9.67 8.76
CA LYS A 96 -9.82 8.82 8.88
C LYS A 96 -10.16 7.58 9.69
N ILE A 97 -10.13 6.43 9.05
CA ILE A 97 -10.42 5.12 9.66
C ILE A 97 -9.15 4.28 9.86
N GLY A 98 -8.00 4.72 9.37
CA GLY A 98 -6.77 3.94 9.50
C GLY A 98 -5.52 4.58 8.91
N LEU A 99 -4.48 3.76 8.83
CA LEU A 99 -3.15 4.08 8.32
C LEU A 99 -2.57 2.87 7.61
N MET A 100 -2.04 3.08 6.41
CA MET A 100 -1.16 2.14 5.74
C MET A 100 0.29 2.64 5.90
N ILE A 101 1.16 1.80 6.46
CA ILE A 101 2.57 2.11 6.68
C ILE A 101 3.41 1.19 5.80
N VAL A 102 4.30 1.76 5.00
CA VAL A 102 5.19 1.05 4.08
C VAL A 102 6.63 1.36 4.47
N ARG A 103 7.46 0.33 4.58
CA ARG A 103 8.86 0.44 4.99
C ARG A 103 9.79 -0.21 3.99
N THR A 104 10.98 0.35 3.91
CA THR A 104 12.07 -0.12 3.07
C THR A 104 13.39 -0.06 3.83
N LYS A 105 14.30 -0.99 3.53
CA LYS A 105 15.70 -1.00 3.97
C LYS A 105 16.60 -0.21 3.01
N GLN A 106 16.07 0.24 1.88
CA GLN A 106 16.80 1.06 0.91
C GLN A 106 16.73 2.55 1.29
N VAL A 107 17.84 3.26 1.09
CA VAL A 107 17.89 4.72 1.31
C VAL A 107 17.23 5.41 0.10
N ASP A 108 16.41 6.44 0.36
CA ASP A 108 15.75 7.26 -0.67
C ASP A 108 14.91 6.50 -1.73
N ALA A 109 14.33 5.37 -1.35
CA ALA A 109 13.63 4.49 -2.30
C ALA A 109 12.20 4.90 -2.67
N PHE A 110 11.66 5.97 -2.09
CA PHE A 110 10.30 6.43 -2.37
C PHE A 110 10.33 7.76 -3.11
N ASP A 111 9.73 7.80 -4.29
CA ASP A 111 9.51 9.00 -5.07
C ASP A 111 8.09 9.58 -4.87
N PRO A 112 7.78 10.79 -5.39
CA PRO A 112 6.45 11.37 -5.27
C PRO A 112 5.33 10.54 -5.91
N THR A 113 5.62 9.76 -6.95
CA THR A 113 4.68 8.86 -7.62
C THR A 113 4.31 7.70 -6.71
N ASP A 114 5.30 7.12 -6.02
CA ASP A 114 5.05 6.04 -5.04
C ASP A 114 4.04 6.46 -4.00
N ARG A 115 4.19 7.68 -3.47
CA ARG A 115 3.24 8.26 -2.53
C ARG A 115 1.84 8.32 -3.12
N THR A 116 1.69 8.89 -4.32
CA THR A 116 0.37 9.04 -4.96
C THR A 116 -0.28 7.67 -5.22
N THR A 117 0.48 6.67 -5.64
CA THR A 117 -0.08 5.34 -5.89
C THR A 117 -0.48 4.64 -4.58
N LEU A 118 0.36 4.72 -3.54
CA LEU A 118 0.02 4.17 -2.22
C LEU A 118 -1.18 4.89 -1.59
N GLU A 119 -1.33 6.20 -1.79
CA GLU A 119 -2.51 6.96 -1.38
C GLU A 119 -3.77 6.52 -2.16
N THR A 120 -3.64 6.21 -3.45
CA THR A 120 -4.74 5.66 -4.27
C THR A 120 -5.17 4.29 -3.74
N ILE A 121 -4.22 3.41 -3.40
CA ILE A 121 -4.52 2.11 -2.80
C ILE A 121 -5.19 2.30 -1.44
N ALA A 122 -4.69 3.22 -0.59
CA ALA A 122 -5.27 3.54 0.70
C ALA A 122 -6.73 4.05 0.58
N ALA A 123 -7.01 4.88 -0.42
CA ALA A 123 -8.37 5.35 -0.70
C ALA A 123 -9.29 4.22 -1.16
N ALA A 124 -8.81 3.35 -2.05
CA ALA A 124 -9.59 2.21 -2.55
C ALA A 124 -9.99 1.24 -1.43
N ILE A 125 -9.05 0.87 -0.57
CA ILE A 125 -9.35 -0.03 0.56
C ILE A 125 -10.28 0.61 1.60
N GLY A 126 -10.24 1.94 1.76
CA GLY A 126 -11.12 2.65 2.67
C GLY A 126 -12.57 2.78 2.18
N HIS A 127 -12.76 2.91 0.87
CA HIS A 127 -14.09 2.93 0.25
C HIS A 127 -14.87 1.62 0.49
N ASP A 128 -14.21 0.47 0.35
CA ASP A 128 -14.86 -0.85 0.46
C ASP A 128 -15.22 -1.28 1.89
N VAL A 129 -14.47 -0.81 2.89
CA VAL A 129 -14.82 -0.97 4.31
C VAL A 129 -16.22 -0.41 4.60
N THR A 130 -16.58 0.68 3.92
CA THR A 130 -17.86 1.37 4.11
C THR A 130 -19.02 0.57 3.51
N LEU A 131 -18.82 -0.07 2.36
CA LEU A 131 -19.86 -0.87 1.69
C LEU A 131 -20.17 -2.17 2.42
N SER A 132 -19.21 -2.73 3.16
CA SER A 132 -19.40 -3.95 3.95
C SER A 132 -20.10 -3.71 5.30
N SER A 133 -20.32 -2.42 5.64
CA SER A 133 -20.94 -1.97 6.90
C SER A 133 -22.41 -1.54 6.74
N LEU A 134 -22.96 -1.64 5.52
CA LEU A 134 -24.35 -1.35 5.15
C LEU A 134 -25.11 -2.65 4.83
#